data_AF-A0A945KH81-F1
#
_entry.id   AF-A0A945KH81-F1
#
_cell.length_a   1.000
_cell.length_b   1.000
_cell.length_c   1.000
_cell.angle_alpha   90.00
_cell.angle_beta   90.00
_cell.angle_gamma   90.00
#
_symmetry.space_group_name_H-M   'P 1'
#
loop_
_entity.id
_entity.type
_entity.pdbx_description
1 polymer ?
#
loop_
_entity_poly.entity_id
_entity_poly.type
_entity_poly.pdbx_seq_one_letter_code
_entity_poly.pdbx_strand_id
1 'polypeptide(L)'
;MSPAAQLLAAYLDYRLVGLALFFGWWAIWFTLGRNFGRTSLLCVLAKGVSLLAAWGVFASGAFGVTLASSQAEISHPSASALMVSGVLFALVFLGLELLVLRRVMRKDRPKWGWNTYDLRVMATVHAIHVASAVWLV
;
A
#
# COMPACT_ATOMS: atom_id res chain seq x y z
N MET A 1 -21.55 -0.31 -1.98
CA MET A 1 -20.35 -0.03 -1.13
C MET A 1 -19.68 1.27 -1.60
N SER A 2 -19.07 2.07 -0.72
CA SER A 2 -18.37 3.31 -1.15
C SER A 2 -17.15 2.99 -2.04
N PRO A 3 -16.73 3.88 -2.97
CA PRO A 3 -15.54 3.68 -3.81
C PRO A 3 -14.27 3.39 -2.99
N ALA A 4 -14.12 4.09 -1.85
CA ALA A 4 -13.02 3.89 -0.92
C ALA A 4 -13.06 2.50 -0.27
N ALA A 5 -14.24 2.01 0.10
CA ALA A 5 -14.42 0.66 0.62
C ALA A 5 -14.06 -0.43 -0.39
N GLN A 6 -14.47 -0.27 -1.65
CA GLN A 6 -14.17 -1.22 -2.72
C GLN A 6 -12.66 -1.30 -2.98
N LEU A 7 -11.99 -0.15 -3.06
CA LEU A 7 -10.53 -0.09 -3.18
C LEU A 7 -9.82 -0.68 -1.96
N LEU A 8 -10.29 -0.42 -0.75
CA LEU A 8 -9.68 -0.97 0.45
C LEU A 8 -9.80 -2.49 0.50
N ALA A 9 -10.94 -3.04 0.06
CA ALA A 9 -11.13 -4.48 -0.09
C ALA A 9 -10.19 -5.07 -1.17
N ALA A 10 -10.06 -4.40 -2.33
CA ALA A 10 -9.12 -4.81 -3.37
C ALA A 10 -7.67 -4.79 -2.86
N TYR A 11 -7.28 -3.79 -2.06
CA TYR A 11 -5.95 -3.71 -1.44
C TYR A 11 -5.63 -4.88 -0.50
N LEU A 12 -6.65 -5.53 0.07
CA LEU A 12 -6.51 -6.70 0.93
C LEU A 12 -6.61 -8.03 0.14
N ASP A 13 -6.88 -7.98 -1.17
CA ASP A 13 -6.93 -9.16 -2.03
C ASP A 13 -5.55 -9.83 -2.10
N TYR A 14 -5.51 -11.15 -1.87
CA TYR A 14 -4.25 -11.91 -1.80
C TYR A 14 -3.40 -11.81 -3.08
N ARG A 15 -4.02 -11.60 -4.25
CA ARG A 15 -3.32 -11.45 -5.53
C ARG A 15 -2.59 -10.12 -5.59
N LEU A 16 -3.26 -9.04 -5.17
CA LEU A 16 -2.67 -7.70 -5.11
C LEU A 16 -1.63 -7.59 -4.01
N VAL A 17 -1.83 -8.25 -2.87
CA VAL A 17 -0.81 -8.39 -1.82
C VAL A 17 0.45 -9.06 -2.36
N GLY A 18 0.32 -10.16 -3.09
CA GLY A 18 1.45 -10.84 -3.72
C GLY A 18 2.21 -9.95 -4.71
N LEU A 19 1.47 -9.21 -5.54
CA LEU A 19 2.03 -8.25 -6.49
C LEU A 19 2.75 -7.10 -5.76
N ALA A 20 2.16 -6.55 -4.71
CA ALA A 20 2.73 -5.49 -3.89
C ALA A 20 4.00 -5.95 -3.17
N LEU A 21 4.04 -7.20 -2.68
CA LEU A 21 5.24 -7.81 -2.09
C LEU A 21 6.33 -7.99 -3.14
N PHE A 22 6.00 -8.52 -4.32
CA PHE A 22 6.97 -8.76 -5.39
C PHE A 22 7.63 -7.45 -5.87
N PHE A 23 6.83 -6.46 -6.28
CA PHE A 23 7.38 -5.18 -6.74
C PHE A 23 7.99 -4.37 -5.59
N GLY A 24 7.39 -4.43 -4.39
CA GLY A 24 7.91 -3.78 -3.20
C GLY A 24 9.29 -4.32 -2.80
N TRP A 25 9.49 -5.63 -2.92
CA TRP A 25 10.78 -6.26 -2.65
C TRP A 25 11.86 -5.74 -3.60
N TRP A 26 11.58 -5.67 -4.90
CA TRP A 26 12.52 -5.13 -5.89
C TRP A 26 12.79 -3.64 -5.69
N ALA A 27 11.77 -2.82 -5.40
CA ALA A 27 11.97 -1.41 -5.09
C ALA A 27 12.89 -1.23 -3.88
N ILE A 28 12.67 -2.00 -2.80
CA ILE A 28 13.52 -1.93 -1.62
C ILE A 28 14.94 -2.43 -1.91
N TRP A 29 15.08 -3.49 -2.71
CA TRP A 29 16.38 -4.01 -3.14
C TRP A 29 17.20 -2.92 -3.85
N PHE A 30 16.61 -2.25 -4.85
CA PHE A 30 17.30 -1.23 -5.64
C PHE A 30 17.54 0.09 -4.88
N THR A 31 16.63 0.49 -3.99
CA THR A 31 16.75 1.76 -3.26
C THR A 31 17.63 1.66 -2.01
N LEU A 32 17.53 0.57 -1.26
CA LEU A 32 18.26 0.42 0.00
C LEU A 32 19.50 -0.49 -0.11
N GLY A 33 19.63 -1.26 -1.20
CA GLY A 33 20.85 -1.98 -1.59
C GLY A 33 21.38 -2.92 -0.52
N ARG A 34 20.56 -3.89 -0.07
CA ARG A 34 20.91 -4.81 1.02
C ARG A 34 20.89 -6.27 0.56
N ASN A 35 21.36 -7.17 1.44
CA ASN A 35 21.26 -8.62 1.24
C ASN A 35 19.79 -9.11 1.26
N PHE A 36 19.58 -10.33 0.77
CA PHE A 36 18.24 -10.92 0.61
C PHE A 36 17.41 -10.88 1.91
N GLY A 37 17.98 -11.35 3.02
CA GLY A 37 17.27 -11.40 4.30
C GLY A 37 16.80 -10.03 4.78
N ARG A 38 17.63 -9.00 4.65
CA ARG A 38 17.28 -7.64 5.09
C ARG A 38 16.26 -6.99 4.17
N THR A 39 16.38 -7.18 2.86
CA THR A 39 15.39 -6.71 1.90
C THR A 39 14.02 -7.34 2.17
N SER A 40 13.98 -8.65 2.39
CA SER A 40 12.74 -9.37 2.73
C SER A 40 12.14 -8.88 4.05
N LEU A 41 12.94 -8.69 5.10
CA LEU A 41 12.47 -8.13 6.38
C LEU A 41 11.88 -6.73 6.20
N LEU A 42 12.59 -5.85 5.49
CA LEU A 42 12.13 -4.47 5.24
C LEU A 42 10.85 -4.44 4.40
N CYS A 43 10.74 -5.33 3.40
CA CYS A 43 9.54 -5.48 2.59
C CYS A 43 8.34 -5.92 3.42
N VAL A 44 8.50 -6.97 4.23
CA VAL A 44 7.45 -7.46 5.11
C VAL A 44 7.05 -6.41 6.14
N LEU A 45 7.99 -5.68 6.72
CA LEU A 45 7.68 -4.60 7.66
C LEU A 45 6.93 -3.45 7.00
N ALA A 46 7.39 -3.00 5.84
CA ALA A 46 6.75 -1.91 5.11
C ALA A 46 5.33 -2.30 4.68
N LYS A 47 5.18 -3.43 3.97
CA LYS A 47 3.88 -3.91 3.50
C LYS A 47 2.97 -4.35 4.64
N GLY A 48 3.53 -4.95 5.68
CA GLY A 48 2.79 -5.33 6.88
C GLY A 48 2.14 -4.12 7.56
N VAL A 49 2.83 -2.98 7.68
CA VAL A 49 2.24 -1.77 8.26
C VAL A 49 1.10 -1.23 7.39
N SER A 50 1.27 -1.18 6.07
CA SER A 50 0.19 -0.77 5.15
C SER A 50 -1.03 -1.70 5.25
N LEU A 51 -0.80 -3.01 5.28
CA LEU A 51 -1.88 -4.01 5.37
C LEU A 51 -2.58 -3.97 6.72
N LEU A 52 -1.85 -3.80 7.82
CA LEU A 52 -2.43 -3.63 9.15
C LEU A 52 -3.25 -2.34 9.24
N ALA A 53 -2.77 -1.25 8.64
CA ALA A 53 -3.53 -0.01 8.55
C ALA A 53 -4.80 -0.19 7.72
N ALA A 54 -4.70 -0.82 6.54
CA ALA A 54 -5.84 -1.10 5.67
C ALA A 54 -6.88 -2.01 6.37
N TRP A 55 -6.41 -3.07 7.02
CA TRP A 55 -7.27 -3.98 7.78
C TRP A 55 -7.91 -3.29 8.99
N GLY A 56 -7.18 -2.47 9.73
CA GLY A 56 -7.72 -1.71 10.86
C GLY A 56 -8.84 -0.75 10.42
N VAL A 57 -8.63 -0.03 9.31
CA VAL A 57 -9.67 0.83 8.72
C VAL A 57 -10.87 0.01 8.26
N PHE A 58 -10.65 -1.13 7.60
CA PHE A 58 -11.72 -2.02 7.15
C PHE A 58 -12.53 -2.57 8.34
N ALA A 59 -11.85 -3.08 9.37
CA ALA A 59 -12.45 -3.67 10.56
C ALA A 59 -13.21 -2.64 11.42
N SER A 60 -12.78 -1.37 11.40
CA SER A 60 -13.46 -0.28 12.13
C SER A 60 -14.86 0.05 11.60
N GLY A 61 -15.22 -0.41 10.39
CA GLY A 61 -16.48 -0.07 9.75
C GLY A 61 -16.58 1.39 9.29
N ALA A 62 -15.47 2.15 9.28
CA ALA A 62 -15.45 3.58 8.94
C ALA A 62 -16.06 3.91 7.57
N PHE A 63 -16.08 2.95 6.65
CA PHE A 63 -16.66 3.10 5.31
C PHE A 63 -18.01 2.40 5.12
N GLY A 64 -18.68 2.02 6.22
CA GLY A 64 -19.97 1.32 6.18
C GLY A 64 -19.88 -0.12 5.67
N VAL A 65 -18.66 -0.68 5.62
CA VAL A 65 -18.43 -2.09 5.30
C VAL A 65 -18.35 -2.83 6.61
N THR A 66 -19.43 -3.53 6.96
CA THR A 66 -19.33 -4.57 7.99
C THR A 66 -19.10 -5.90 7.29
N LEU A 67 -18.37 -6.83 7.92
CA LEU A 67 -18.20 -8.21 7.42
C LEU A 67 -19.55 -8.91 7.12
N ALA A 68 -20.65 -8.40 7.65
CA ALA A 68 -22.02 -8.88 7.45
C ALA A 68 -22.76 -8.27 6.25
N SER A 69 -22.26 -7.20 5.61
CA SER A 69 -22.98 -6.45 4.57
C SER A 69 -22.50 -6.79 3.15
N SER A 70 -22.40 -8.09 2.82
CA SER A 70 -21.97 -8.58 1.50
C SER A 70 -23.05 -8.53 0.40
N GLN A 71 -24.16 -7.82 0.61
CA GLN A 71 -25.29 -7.75 -0.34
C GLN A 71 -25.84 -6.33 -0.61
N ALA A 72 -25.08 -5.27 -0.33
CA ALA A 72 -25.51 -3.92 -0.64
C ALA A 72 -25.22 -3.56 -2.11
N GLU A 73 -26.28 -3.43 -2.91
CA GLU A 73 -26.41 -2.92 -4.29
C GLU A 73 -25.11 -2.52 -5.00
N ILE A 74 -24.88 -3.16 -6.16
CA ILE A 74 -23.80 -2.89 -7.12
C ILE A 74 -24.03 -1.51 -7.73
N SER A 75 -23.69 -0.48 -6.97
CA SER A 75 -23.54 0.89 -7.46
C SER A 75 -22.15 0.98 -8.06
N HIS A 76 -22.05 1.06 -9.39
CA HIS A 76 -20.78 1.28 -10.08
C HIS A 76 -20.24 2.66 -9.66
N PRO A 77 -19.11 2.70 -8.94
CA PRO A 77 -18.54 3.98 -8.50
C PRO A 77 -18.06 4.77 -9.72
N SER A 78 -18.16 6.11 -9.65
CA SER A 78 -17.62 6.94 -10.73
C SER A 78 -16.09 6.76 -10.81
N ALA A 79 -15.55 6.71 -12.03
CA ALA A 79 -14.11 6.54 -12.26
C ALA A 79 -13.29 7.64 -11.56
N SER A 80 -13.82 8.86 -11.47
CA SER A 80 -13.19 9.97 -10.75
C SER A 80 -13.13 9.73 -9.23
N ALA A 81 -14.19 9.17 -8.63
CA ALA A 81 -14.19 8.85 -7.20
C ALA A 81 -13.23 7.70 -6.86
N LEU A 82 -13.12 6.70 -7.73
CA LEU A 82 -12.11 5.64 -7.61
C LEU A 82 -10.70 6.21 -7.72
N MET A 83 -10.45 7.08 -8.71
CA MET A 83 -9.12 7.66 -8.92
C MET A 83 -8.68 8.54 -7.73
N VAL A 84 -9.57 9.40 -7.22
CA VAL A 84 -9.28 10.25 -6.05
C VAL A 84 -9.02 9.40 -4.81
N SER A 85 -9.87 8.41 -4.53
CA SER A 85 -9.70 7.50 -3.39
C SER A 85 -8.41 6.69 -3.50
N GLY A 86 -8.09 6.21 -4.72
CA GLY A 86 -6.88 5.46 -5.02
C GLY A 86 -5.61 6.28 -4.76
N VAL A 87 -5.57 7.54 -5.24
CA VAL A 87 -4.45 8.44 -4.99
C VAL A 87 -4.29 8.75 -3.50
N LEU A 88 -5.38 8.99 -2.78
CA LEU A 88 -5.33 9.25 -1.34
C LEU A 88 -4.76 8.05 -0.57
N PHE A 89 -5.24 6.84 -0.84
CA PHE A 89 -4.70 5.64 -0.21
C PHE A 89 -3.23 5.39 -0.60
N ALA A 90 -2.87 5.63 -1.86
CA ALA A 90 -1.49 5.55 -2.32
C ALA A 90 -0.56 6.43 -1.50
N LEU A 91 -0.94 7.70 -1.30
CA LEU A 91 -0.13 8.67 -0.55
C LEU A 91 -0.01 8.28 0.92
N VAL A 92 -1.10 7.83 1.54
CA VAL A 92 -1.10 7.39 2.95
C VAL A 92 -0.23 6.15 3.13
N PHE A 93 -0.42 5.10 2.33
CA PHE A 93 0.35 3.86 2.44
C PHE A 93 1.81 4.05 2.06
N LEU A 94 2.11 4.79 0.99
CA LEU A 94 3.48 5.18 0.65
C LEU A 94 4.13 5.93 1.80
N GLY A 95 3.44 6.92 2.38
CA GLY A 95 3.94 7.67 3.53
C GLY A 95 4.27 6.78 4.73
N LEU A 96 3.38 5.85 5.08
CA LEU A 96 3.60 4.89 6.16
C LEU A 96 4.81 3.99 5.89
N GLU A 97 4.92 3.44 4.69
CA GLU A 97 6.06 2.60 4.29
C GLU A 97 7.38 3.36 4.35
N LEU A 98 7.42 4.57 3.77
CA LEU A 98 8.61 5.42 3.77
C LEU A 98 9.04 5.81 5.19
N LEU A 99 8.08 6.05 6.10
CA LEU A 99 8.35 6.35 7.51
C LEU A 99 8.93 5.15 8.25
N VAL A 100 8.35 3.97 8.08
CA VAL A 100 8.83 2.72 8.70
C VAL A 100 10.23 2.39 8.21
N LEU A 101 10.44 2.40 6.89
CA LEU A 101 11.75 2.14 6.29
C LEU A 101 12.78 3.16 6.76
N ARG A 102 12.42 4.45 6.85
CA ARG A 102 13.32 5.48 7.39
C ARG A 102 13.67 5.25 8.85
N ARG A 103 12.69 4.88 9.68
CA ARG A 103 12.94 4.57 11.10
C ARG A 103 13.90 3.40 11.23
N VAL A 104 13.74 2.34 10.44
CA VAL A 104 14.65 1.19 10.46
C VAL A 104 16.03 1.59 9.94
N MET A 105 16.12 2.26 8.79
CA MET A 105 17.41 2.66 8.20
C MET A 105 18.19 3.63 9.10
N ARG A 106 17.52 4.52 9.83
CA ARG A 106 18.18 5.44 10.77
C ARG A 106 18.79 4.76 11.99
N LYS A 107 18.34 3.55 12.36
CA LYS A 107 18.99 2.78 13.43
C LYS A 107 20.42 2.37 13.04
N ASP A 108 20.63 2.04 11.76
CA ASP A 108 21.95 1.63 11.27
C ASP A 108 22.76 2.77 10.66
N ARG A 109 22.08 3.77 10.11
CA ARG A 109 22.66 4.92 9.42
C ARG A 109 21.95 6.19 9.88
N PRO A 110 22.35 6.80 11.02
CA PRO A 110 21.61 7.93 11.62
C PRO A 110 21.42 9.14 10.69
N LYS A 111 22.38 9.37 9.79
CA LYS A 111 22.35 10.47 8.79
C LYS A 111 21.63 10.09 7.49
N TRP A 112 21.11 8.87 7.37
CA TRP A 112 20.42 8.44 6.16
C TRP A 112 19.11 9.20 5.96
N GLY A 113 18.84 9.53 4.70
CA GLY A 113 17.62 10.16 4.22
C GLY A 113 17.31 9.68 2.82
N TRP A 114 16.05 9.83 2.44
CA TRP A 114 15.58 9.50 1.09
C TRP A 114 16.17 10.47 0.07
N ASN A 115 16.72 9.94 -1.01
CA ASN A 115 17.02 10.75 -2.19
C ASN A 115 15.82 10.76 -3.15
N THR A 116 15.82 11.67 -4.13
CA THR A 116 14.71 11.81 -5.09
C THR A 116 14.51 10.56 -5.94
N TYR A 117 15.58 9.84 -6.28
CA TYR A 117 15.52 8.60 -7.05
C TYR A 117 14.76 7.51 -6.28
N ASP A 118 15.09 7.31 -5.00
CA ASP A 118 14.46 6.32 -4.13
C ASP A 118 12.96 6.59 -3.99
N LEU A 119 12.59 7.87 -3.77
CA LEU A 119 11.19 8.28 -3.66
C LEU A 119 10.42 7.99 -4.95
N ARG A 120 11.03 8.24 -6.12
CA ARG A 120 10.41 7.95 -7.42
C ARG A 120 10.18 6.45 -7.61
N VAL A 121 11.18 5.61 -7.31
CA VAL A 121 11.06 4.16 -7.43
C VAL A 121 9.94 3.63 -6.53
N MET A 122 9.89 4.07 -5.27
CA MET A 122 8.84 3.68 -4.32
C MET A 122 7.45 4.16 -4.77
N ALA A 123 7.35 5.40 -5.27
CA ALA A 123 6.11 5.95 -5.80
C ALA A 123 5.62 5.20 -7.04
N THR A 124 6.51 4.82 -7.96
CA THR A 124 6.17 4.05 -9.17
C THR A 124 5.58 2.69 -8.80
N VAL A 125 6.19 1.97 -7.84
CA VAL A 125 5.64 0.69 -7.38
C VAL A 125 4.27 0.84 -6.73
N HIS A 126 4.05 1.89 -5.94
CA HIS A 126 2.72 2.19 -5.39
C HIS A 126 1.71 2.54 -6.49
N ALA A 127 2.11 3.30 -7.51
CA ALA A 127 1.24 3.61 -8.64
C ALA A 127 0.78 2.35 -9.38
N ILE A 128 1.67 1.37 -9.58
CA ILE A 128 1.30 0.07 -10.17
C ILE A 128 0.28 -0.66 -9.29
N HIS A 129 0.48 -0.67 -7.96
CA HIS A 129 -0.44 -1.32 -7.03
C HIS A 129 -1.82 -0.65 -7.03
N VAL A 130 -1.87 0.68 -7.01
CA VAL A 130 -3.12 1.46 -7.11
C VAL A 130 -3.83 1.19 -8.42
N ALA A 131 -3.11 1.23 -9.55
CA ALA A 131 -3.68 0.97 -10.86
C ALA A 131 -4.26 -0.45 -10.94
N SER A 132 -3.57 -1.42 -10.33
CA SER A 132 -4.05 -2.81 -10.24
C SER A 132 -5.29 -2.94 -9.35
N ALA A 133 -5.36 -2.19 -8.24
CA ALA A 133 -6.53 -2.14 -7.38
C ALA A 133 -7.73 -1.49 -8.07
N VAL A 134 -7.51 -0.38 -8.80
CA VAL A 134 -8.55 0.29 -9.59
C VAL A 134 -9.05 -0.61 -10.73
N TRP A 135 -8.17 -1.42 -11.34
CA TRP A 135 -8.56 -2.39 -12.36
C TRP A 135 -9.43 -3.54 -11.83
N LEU A 136 -9.26 -3.90 -10.56
CA LEU A 136 -9.93 -5.03 -9.93
C LEU A 136 -11.34 -4.67 -9.40
N VAL A 137 -11.62 -3.37 -9.22
CA VAL A 137 -12.89 -2.81 -8.76
C VAL A 137 -13.78 -2.44 -9.95
#